data_AF-A0A661ZDR4-F1
#
_entry.id   AF-A0A661ZDR4-F1
#
_cell.length_a   1.000
_cell.length_b   1.000
_cell.length_c   1.000
_cell.angle_alpha   90.00
_cell.angle_beta   90.00
_cell.angle_gamma   90.00
#
_symmetry.space_group_name_H-M   'P 1'
#
loop_
_entity.id
_entity.type
_entity.pdbx_description
1 polymer ?
#
loop_
_entity_poly.entity_id
_entity_poly.type
_entity_poly.pdbx_seq_one_letter_code
_entity_poly.pdbx_strand_id
1 'polypeptide(L)'
;MMKSIFYLSALISMLLLSNCNKDSFVSEDEIPQWLKERIIEDEAIIDSAPKLLPNYGAWIRYKYKKDFYFEYDNPLSSVMLEVYDYEGDGFDFYDDALIKAYQDDKCCKRYVWKAPEYLEFN
;
A
#
# COMPACT_ATOMS: atom_id res chain seq x y z
N MET A 1 -3.53 38.32 23.34
CA MET A 1 -2.73 37.67 22.27
C MET A 1 -2.28 36.24 22.59
N MET A 2 -2.01 35.85 23.85
CA MET A 2 -1.54 34.48 24.18
C MET A 2 -2.56 33.34 23.95
N LYS A 3 -3.87 33.59 24.05
CA LYS A 3 -4.89 32.54 23.85
C LYS A 3 -4.90 31.97 22.43
N SER A 4 -4.61 32.81 21.43
CA SER A 4 -4.68 32.41 20.02
C SER A 4 -3.54 31.47 19.59
N ILE A 5 -2.38 31.57 20.25
CA ILE A 5 -1.23 30.69 19.99
C ILE A 5 -1.47 29.29 20.58
N PHE A 6 -2.18 29.19 21.71
CA PHE A 6 -2.56 27.90 22.30
C PHE A 6 -3.52 27.11 21.41
N TYR A 7 -4.50 27.75 20.77
CA TYR A 7 -5.40 27.06 19.84
C TYR A 7 -4.69 26.56 18.58
N LEU A 8 -3.72 27.34 18.07
CA LEU A 8 -2.93 26.94 16.90
C LEU A 8 -2.00 25.74 17.21
N SER A 9 -1.37 25.75 18.39
CA SER A 9 -0.56 24.64 18.90
C SER A 9 -1.37 23.36 19.11
N ALA A 10 -2.59 23.48 19.62
CA ALA A 10 -3.48 22.34 19.83
C ALA A 10 -3.96 21.72 18.51
N LEU A 11 -4.25 22.56 17.51
CA LEU A 11 -4.67 22.12 16.17
C LEU A 11 -3.55 21.35 15.44
N ILE A 12 -2.31 21.85 15.51
CA ILE A 12 -1.13 21.20 14.91
C ILE A 12 -0.83 19.86 15.60
N SER A 13 -1.00 19.79 16.92
CA SER A 13 -0.80 18.53 17.67
C SER A 13 -1.87 17.47 17.34
N MET A 14 -3.10 17.89 17.02
CA MET A 14 -4.17 16.98 16.57
C MET A 14 -3.93 16.42 15.16
N LEU A 15 -3.31 17.21 14.27
CA LEU A 15 -2.96 16.79 12.91
C LEU A 15 -1.79 15.78 12.89
N LEU A 16 -0.97 15.72 13.95
CA LEU A 16 0.17 14.79 14.06
C LEU A 16 -0.19 13.43 14.65
N LEU A 17 -1.40 13.26 15.22
CA LEU A 17 -1.83 12.01 15.87
C LEU A 17 -2.48 10.98 14.93
N SER A 18 -2.62 11.29 13.63
CA SER A 18 -3.29 10.41 12.67
C SER A 18 -2.37 9.42 11.94
N ASN A 19 -1.05 9.42 12.20
CA ASN A 19 -0.11 8.64 11.39
C ASN A 19 0.39 7.33 12.05
N CYS A 20 -0.40 6.69 12.90
CA CYS A 20 -0.02 5.43 13.53
C CYS A 20 -1.17 4.42 13.48
N ASN A 21 -1.30 3.71 12.36
CA ASN A 21 -2.14 2.53 12.29
C ASN A 21 -1.26 1.29 12.30
N LYS A 22 -1.32 0.54 13.41
CA LYS A 22 -1.03 -0.90 13.43
C LYS A 22 -1.79 -1.55 12.26
N ASP A 23 -1.08 -2.22 11.35
CA ASP A 23 -1.59 -3.02 10.22
C ASP A 23 -3.08 -2.79 9.91
N SER A 24 -3.45 -1.57 9.48
CA SER A 24 -4.85 -1.30 9.15
C SER A 24 -5.11 -1.86 7.77
N PHE A 25 -5.94 -2.89 7.72
CA PHE A 25 -6.50 -3.39 6.48
C PHE A 25 -7.45 -2.35 5.88
N VAL A 26 -7.50 -2.26 4.55
CA VAL A 26 -8.53 -1.51 3.83
C VAL A 26 -9.89 -2.20 3.99
N SER A 27 -10.98 -1.46 3.83
CA SER A 27 -12.30 -2.11 3.79
C SER A 27 -12.53 -2.77 2.42
N GLU A 28 -13.35 -3.82 2.39
CA GLU A 28 -13.54 -4.66 1.21
C GLU A 28 -14.15 -3.94 0.00
N ASP A 29 -14.90 -2.86 0.26
CA ASP A 29 -15.46 -1.96 -0.75
C ASP A 29 -14.41 -1.03 -1.40
N GLU A 30 -13.25 -0.87 -0.78
CA GLU A 30 -12.13 -0.09 -1.32
C GLU A 30 -11.20 -0.93 -2.22
N ILE A 31 -11.45 -2.23 -2.36
CA ILE A 31 -10.63 -3.15 -3.15
C ILE A 31 -11.26 -3.32 -4.53
N PRO A 32 -10.57 -2.96 -5.63
CA PRO A 32 -11.10 -3.13 -6.98
C PRO A 32 -11.23 -4.61 -7.35
N GLN A 33 -12.16 -4.90 -8.27
CA GLN A 33 -12.53 -6.28 -8.62
C GLN A 33 -11.35 -7.08 -9.19
N TRP A 34 -10.53 -6.46 -10.05
CA TRP A 34 -9.34 -7.12 -10.63
C TRP A 34 -8.36 -7.57 -9.54
N LEU A 35 -8.22 -6.80 -8.46
CA LEU A 35 -7.30 -7.11 -7.37
C LEU A 35 -7.84 -8.26 -6.51
N LYS A 36 -9.16 -8.32 -6.30
CA LYS A 36 -9.81 -9.46 -5.64
C LYS A 36 -9.55 -10.76 -6.42
N GLU A 37 -9.70 -10.70 -7.74
CA GLU A 37 -9.44 -11.85 -8.62
C GLU A 37 -7.97 -12.28 -8.54
N ARG A 38 -7.04 -11.32 -8.55
CA ARG A 38 -5.61 -11.60 -8.40
C ARG A 38 -5.26 -12.26 -7.07
N ILE A 39 -5.85 -11.79 -5.96
CA ILE A 39 -5.67 -12.39 -4.63
C ILE A 39 -6.19 -13.83 -4.60
N ILE A 40 -7.34 -14.11 -5.22
CA ILE A 40 -7.88 -15.48 -5.33
C ILE A 40 -6.92 -16.39 -6.10
N GLU A 41 -6.32 -15.90 -7.19
CA GLU A 41 -5.29 -16.64 -7.93
C GLU A 41 -4.07 -16.94 -7.07
N ASP A 42 -3.57 -15.94 -6.33
CA ASP A 42 -2.43 -16.09 -5.42
C ASP A 42 -2.73 -17.11 -4.30
N GLU A 43 -3.92 -17.07 -3.70
CA GLU A 43 -4.36 -18.03 -2.69
C GLU A 43 -4.40 -19.47 -3.23
N ALA A 44 -4.91 -19.66 -4.44
CA ALA A 44 -4.91 -20.98 -5.09
C ALA A 44 -3.48 -21.51 -5.37
N ILE A 45 -2.54 -20.61 -5.70
CA ILE A 45 -1.12 -20.98 -5.87
C ILE A 45 -0.51 -21.35 -4.51
N ILE A 46 -0.81 -20.61 -3.45
CA ILE A 46 -0.32 -20.89 -2.10
C ILE A 46 -0.81 -22.26 -1.62
N ASP A 47 -2.10 -22.55 -1.80
CA ASP A 47 -2.70 -23.82 -1.39
C ASP A 47 -2.08 -25.01 -2.13
N SER A 48 -1.80 -24.85 -3.43
CA SER A 48 -1.22 -25.92 -4.25
C SER A 48 0.30 -26.04 -4.09
N ALA A 49 1.01 -24.95 -3.80
CA ALA A 49 2.46 -24.89 -3.74
C ALA A 49 2.96 -23.81 -2.75
N PRO A 50 2.86 -24.03 -1.43
CA PRO A 50 3.12 -23.00 -0.40
C PRO A 50 4.59 -22.56 -0.29
N LYS A 51 5.50 -23.19 -1.04
CA LYS A 51 6.91 -22.78 -1.09
C LYS A 51 7.21 -21.74 -2.18
N LEU A 52 6.22 -21.39 -3.00
CA LEU A 52 6.38 -20.41 -4.07
C LEU A 52 6.28 -18.98 -3.53
N LEU A 53 6.79 -18.04 -4.33
CA LEU A 53 6.87 -16.62 -4.00
C LEU A 53 5.56 -16.01 -3.49
N PRO A 54 4.36 -16.34 -4.03
CA PRO A 54 3.11 -15.75 -3.54
C PRO A 54 2.86 -15.92 -2.04
N ASN A 55 3.37 -16.99 -1.42
CA ASN A 55 3.21 -17.20 0.03
C ASN A 55 3.95 -16.17 0.90
N TYR A 56 4.83 -15.37 0.30
CA TYR A 56 5.62 -14.34 0.95
C TYR A 56 5.25 -12.93 0.46
N GLY A 57 4.11 -12.78 -0.24
CA GLY A 57 3.69 -11.50 -0.80
C GLY A 57 2.66 -10.75 0.05
N ALA A 58 2.52 -9.46 -0.22
CA ALA A 58 1.42 -8.64 0.27
C ALA A 58 0.94 -7.67 -0.81
N TRP A 59 -0.37 -7.45 -0.86
CA TRP A 59 -0.95 -6.36 -1.62
C TRP A 59 -1.19 -5.18 -0.70
N ILE A 60 -0.71 -4.01 -1.10
CA ILE A 60 -0.65 -2.82 -0.27
C ILE A 60 -1.26 -1.66 -1.02
N ARG A 61 -2.11 -0.87 -0.36
CA ARG A 61 -2.65 0.36 -0.90
C ARG A 61 -1.89 1.57 -0.35
N TYR A 62 -1.54 2.49 -1.24
CA TYR A 62 -1.00 3.80 -0.93
C TYR A 62 -1.90 4.90 -1.48
N LYS A 63 -1.77 6.11 -0.90
CA LYS A 63 -2.37 7.32 -1.46
C LYS A 63 -1.29 8.17 -2.13
N TYR A 64 -1.54 8.66 -3.34
CA TYR A 64 -0.68 9.59 -4.07
C TYR A 64 -1.52 10.57 -4.88
N LYS A 65 -1.17 11.87 -4.86
CA LYS A 65 -1.86 12.96 -5.60
C LYS A 65 -3.41 13.04 -5.47
N LYS A 66 -3.97 12.37 -4.46
CA LYS A 66 -5.40 12.23 -4.05
C LYS A 66 -6.02 10.88 -4.36
N ASP A 67 -5.41 10.10 -5.23
CA ASP A 67 -5.91 8.80 -5.67
C ASP A 67 -5.24 7.65 -4.91
N PHE A 68 -5.82 6.46 -5.05
CA PHE A 68 -5.32 5.25 -4.44
C PHE A 68 -4.60 4.39 -5.49
N TYR A 69 -3.49 3.80 -5.05
CA TYR A 69 -2.65 2.95 -5.86
C TYR A 69 -2.32 1.68 -5.09
N PHE A 70 -2.12 0.59 -5.82
CA PHE A 70 -1.93 -0.74 -5.29
C PHE A 70 -0.55 -1.26 -5.69
N GLU A 71 0.22 -1.69 -4.71
CA GLU A 71 1.56 -2.26 -4.87
C GLU A 71 1.55 -3.72 -4.43
N TYR A 72 2.25 -4.56 -5.19
CA TYR A 72 2.62 -5.89 -4.72
C TYR A 72 4.02 -5.84 -4.10
N ASP A 73 4.10 -6.16 -2.81
CA ASP A 73 5.36 -6.27 -2.10
C ASP A 73 5.69 -7.74 -1.86
N ASN A 74 6.91 -8.13 -2.22
CA ASN A 74 7.45 -9.44 -1.92
C ASN A 74 8.93 -9.29 -1.60
N PRO A 75 9.33 -9.40 -0.32
CA PRO A 75 10.70 -9.12 0.10
C PRO A 75 11.72 -10.17 -0.36
N LEU A 76 11.26 -11.33 -0.85
CA LEU A 76 12.12 -12.34 -1.45
C LEU A 76 12.32 -12.12 -2.96
N SER A 77 11.58 -11.18 -3.53
CA SER A 77 11.64 -10.83 -4.94
C SER A 77 12.52 -9.60 -5.15
N SER A 78 13.34 -9.63 -6.20
CA SER A 78 14.06 -8.45 -6.70
C SER A 78 13.33 -7.79 -7.88
N VAL A 79 12.07 -8.17 -8.12
CA VAL A 79 11.28 -7.65 -9.24
C VAL A 79 11.00 -6.17 -9.03
N MET A 80 10.98 -5.43 -10.14
CA MET A 80 10.64 -4.02 -10.19
C MET A 80 9.26 -3.79 -9.55
N LEU A 81 9.13 -2.71 -8.80
CA LEU A 81 7.91 -2.36 -8.09
C LEU A 81 6.72 -2.36 -9.04
N GLU A 82 5.73 -3.22 -8.85
CA GLU A 82 4.50 -3.19 -9.66
C GLU A 82 3.49 -2.27 -8.97
N VAL A 83 3.09 -1.19 -9.64
CA VAL A 83 2.15 -0.18 -9.13
C VAL A 83 0.99 -0.08 -10.10
N TYR A 84 -0.22 -0.22 -9.58
CA TYR A 84 -1.47 -0.13 -10.34
C TYR A 84 -2.38 0.94 -9.75
N ASP A 85 -3.13 1.63 -10.60
CA ASP A 85 -4.25 2.47 -10.16
C ASP A 85 -5.50 1.63 -9.82
N TYR A 86 -6.63 2.28 -9.59
CA TYR A 86 -7.87 1.59 -9.21
C TYR A 86 -8.47 0.79 -10.37
N GLU A 87 -8.27 1.27 -11.59
CA GLU A 87 -8.68 0.67 -12.84
C GLU A 87 -7.83 -0.55 -13.21
N GLY A 88 -6.64 -0.68 -12.62
CA GLY A 88 -5.69 -1.76 -12.85
C GLY A 88 -4.65 -1.42 -13.91
N ASP A 89 -4.53 -0.15 -14.27
CA ASP A 89 -3.51 0.32 -15.19
C ASP A 89 -2.19 0.51 -14.44
N GLY A 90 -1.13 -0.10 -14.99
CA GLY A 90 0.21 -0.06 -14.42
C GLY A 90 0.91 1.28 -14.66
N PHE A 91 1.81 1.67 -13.75
CA PHE A 91 2.71 2.80 -13.99
C PHE A 91 3.62 2.54 -15.20
N ASP A 92 3.95 3.63 -15.92
CA ASP A 92 5.03 3.58 -16.90
C ASP A 92 6.37 3.58 -16.17
N PHE A 93 6.95 2.37 -16.02
CA PHE A 93 8.25 2.18 -15.37
C PHE A 93 9.43 2.74 -16.16
N TYR A 94 9.22 3.22 -17.38
CA TYR A 94 10.27 3.91 -18.15
C TYR A 94 10.34 5.40 -17.83
N ASP A 95 9.39 5.95 -17.07
CA ASP A 95 9.45 7.32 -16.56
C ASP A 95 10.01 7.35 -15.13
N ASP A 96 11.34 7.41 -15.03
CA ASP A 96 12.06 7.51 -13.76
C ASP A 96 11.57 8.69 -12.89
N ALA A 97 11.17 9.80 -13.52
CA ALA A 97 10.71 10.98 -12.79
C ALA A 97 9.34 10.73 -12.14
N LEU A 98 8.44 10.05 -12.85
CA LEU A 98 7.13 9.65 -12.33
C LEU A 98 7.27 8.67 -11.17
N ILE A 99 8.08 7.61 -11.35
CA ILE A 99 8.31 6.60 -10.31
C ILE A 99 8.95 7.23 -9.07
N LYS A 100 9.95 8.09 -9.26
CA LYS A 100 10.59 8.79 -8.14
C LYS A 100 9.59 9.68 -7.41
N ALA A 101 8.80 10.49 -8.13
CA ALA A 101 7.80 11.34 -7.50
C ALA A 101 6.76 10.52 -6.73
N TYR A 102 6.35 9.38 -7.27
CA TYR A 102 5.45 8.47 -6.59
C TYR A 102 6.07 7.89 -5.30
N GLN A 103 7.31 7.40 -5.35
CA GLN A 103 7.99 6.88 -4.16
C GLN A 103 8.21 7.95 -3.08
N ASP A 104 8.57 9.16 -3.48
CA ASP A 104 8.84 10.26 -2.54
C ASP A 104 7.56 10.74 -1.83
N ASP A 105 6.42 10.76 -2.53
CA ASP A 105 5.19 11.40 -2.05
C ASP A 105 4.08 10.42 -1.62
N LYS A 106 4.19 9.12 -1.93
CA LYS A 106 3.17 8.14 -1.52
C LYS A 106 3.09 8.08 0.01
N CYS A 107 1.88 7.93 0.53
CA CYS A 107 1.64 7.87 1.96
C CYS A 107 0.60 6.81 2.31
N CYS A 108 0.29 6.77 3.60
CA CYS A 108 -0.99 6.26 4.05
C CYS A 108 -1.16 4.76 3.75
N LYS A 109 -0.04 4.03 3.92
CA LYS A 109 0.09 2.59 3.72
C LYS A 109 -1.03 1.86 4.45
N ARG A 110 -1.75 1.02 3.71
CA ARG A 110 -2.73 0.07 4.26
C ARG A 110 -2.60 -1.27 3.57
N TYR A 111 -2.74 -2.35 4.33
CA TYR A 111 -2.74 -3.67 3.75
C TYR A 111 -4.08 -3.95 3.07
N VAL A 112 -4.01 -4.51 1.87
CA VAL A 112 -5.16 -5.12 1.21
C VAL A 112 -5.23 -6.59 1.60
N TRP A 113 -4.10 -7.26 1.49
CA TRP A 113 -3.95 -8.69 1.76
C TRP A 113 -2.50 -9.00 2.13
N LYS A 114 -2.30 -10.01 2.97
CA LYS A 114 -0.98 -10.52 3.36
C LYS A 114 -1.00 -12.03 3.21
N ALA A 115 -0.02 -12.58 2.51
CA ALA A 115 0.19 -14.01 2.46
C ALA A 115 0.60 -14.55 3.85
N PRO A 116 0.38 -15.84 4.13
CA PRO A 116 0.70 -16.46 5.43
C PRO A 116 2.14 -16.23 5.92
N GLU A 117 3.13 -16.25 5.02
CA GLU A 117 4.55 -16.11 5.36
C GLU A 117 5.11 -14.71 5.02
N TYR A 118 4.26 -13.72 4.75
CA TYR A 118 4.74 -12.36 4.49
C TYR A 118 5.36 -11.74 5.74
N LEU A 119 6.61 -11.30 5.60
CA LEU A 119 7.35 -10.56 6.62
C LEU A 119 7.69 -9.18 6.07
N GLU A 120 7.25 -8.14 6.76
CA GLU A 120 7.66 -6.78 6.44
C GLU A 120 9.11 -6.56 6.90
N PHE A 121 9.98 -6.13 5.99
CA PHE A 121 11.32 -5.67 6.34
C PHE A 121 11.31 -4.13 6.40
N ASN A 122 11.67 -3.59 7.56
CA ASN A 122 11.80 -2.15 7.82
C ASN A 122 13.13 -1.60 7.31
#